data_AF-C1KRS3-F1
#
_entry.id   AF-C1KRS3-F1
#
_cell.length_a   1.000
_cell.length_b   1.000
_cell.length_c   1.000
_cell.angle_alpha   90.00
_cell.angle_beta   90.00
_cell.angle_gamma   90.00
#
_symmetry.space_group_name_H-M   'P 1'
#
loop_
_entity.id
_entity.type
_entity.pdbx_description
1 polymer ?
#
loop_
_entity_poly.entity_id
_entity_poly.type
_entity_poly.pdbx_seq_one_letter_code
_entity_poly.pdbx_strand_id
1 'polypeptide(L)' 'NIVHTQGWVHCHTPATDASGTVKATLDAVFEHFQNMDLPAPVRISMACCLNMCGAVHCSDIAILG' A
#
# COMPACT_ATOMS: atom_id res chain seq x y z
N ASN A 1 -2.74 -8.17 -3.35
CA ASN A 1 -2.23 -7.01 -4.10
C ASN A 1 -2.50 -5.76 -3.29
N ILE A 2 -1.64 -4.75 -3.36
CA ILE A 2 -1.72 -3.53 -2.55
C ILE A 2 -2.37 -2.41 -3.38
N VAL A 3 -3.51 -1.90 -2.92
CA VAL A 3 -4.14 -0.71 -3.55
C VAL A 3 -3.28 0.50 -3.21
N HIS A 4 -2.87 1.26 -4.22
CA HIS A 4 -1.97 2.39 -4.02
C HIS A 4 -2.27 3.58 -4.94
N THR A 5 -1.65 4.71 -4.60
CA THR A 5 -1.83 6.01 -5.27
C THR A 5 -0.66 6.32 -6.22
N GLN A 6 -0.65 7.51 -6.82
CA GLN A 6 0.36 7.90 -7.80
C GLN A 6 1.76 8.16 -7.21
N GLY A 7 1.88 8.65 -5.98
CA GLY A 7 3.19 9.02 -5.40
C GLY A 7 3.96 10.05 -6.24
N TRP A 8 5.28 9.94 -6.23
CA TRP A 8 6.19 10.84 -6.96
C TRP A 8 6.10 10.70 -8.49
N VAL A 9 5.47 9.64 -8.98
CA VAL A 9 5.31 9.41 -10.43
C VAL A 9 4.43 10.49 -11.06
N HIS A 10 3.45 11.04 -10.33
CA HIS A 10 2.51 12.00 -10.94
C HIS A 10 1.85 12.99 -9.98
N CYS A 11 1.75 12.70 -8.68
CA CYS A 11 1.06 13.60 -7.76
C CYS A 11 1.92 14.84 -7.48
N HIS A 12 1.29 16.01 -7.26
CA HIS A 12 1.98 17.25 -6.86
C HIS A 12 1.91 17.53 -5.35
N THR A 13 1.13 16.76 -4.60
CA THR A 13 1.09 16.79 -3.13
C THR A 13 1.59 15.48 -2.45
N PRO A 14 2.52 14.69 -3.02
CA PRO A 14 3.00 13.48 -2.36
C PRO A 14 3.97 13.85 -1.24
N ALA A 15 3.80 13.23 -0.08
CA ALA A 15 4.77 13.23 0.99
C ALA A 15 5.76 12.05 0.86
N THR A 16 5.41 11.01 0.11
CA THR A 16 6.25 9.84 -0.16
C THR A 16 5.95 9.20 -1.51
N ASP A 17 6.85 8.33 -1.98
CA ASP A 17 6.62 7.52 -3.17
C ASP A 17 5.63 6.39 -2.91
N ALA A 18 4.79 6.09 -3.91
CA ALA A 18 3.82 5.01 -3.82
C ALA A 18 4.33 3.71 -4.45
N SER A 19 4.82 3.75 -5.69
CA SER A 19 5.23 2.55 -6.42
C SER A 19 6.39 1.82 -5.72
N GLY A 20 7.39 2.55 -5.25
CA GLY A 20 8.55 2.02 -4.56
C GLY A 20 8.22 1.43 -3.20
N THR A 21 7.43 2.12 -2.38
CA THR A 21 7.00 1.60 -1.07
C THR A 21 6.13 0.35 -1.21
N VAL A 22 5.22 0.33 -2.19
CA VAL A 22 4.40 -0.85 -2.50
C VAL A 22 5.26 -2.02 -2.97
N LYS A 23 6.23 -1.78 -3.87
CA LYS A 23 7.14 -2.82 -4.34
C LYS A 23 7.97 -3.39 -3.19
N ALA A 24 8.59 -2.55 -2.38
CA ALA A 24 9.37 -2.97 -1.22
C ALA A 24 8.53 -3.77 -0.22
N THR A 25 7.29 -3.33 0.04
CA THR A 25 6.37 -4.04 0.94
C THR A 25 5.96 -5.39 0.37
N LEU A 26 5.57 -5.45 -0.91
CA LEU A 26 5.19 -6.69 -1.59
C LEU A 26 6.32 -7.71 -1.64
N ASP A 27 7.57 -7.27 -1.82
CA ASP A 27 8.74 -8.16 -1.79
C ASP A 27 8.95 -8.77 -0.40
N ALA A 28 8.74 -7.98 0.67
CA ALA A 28 8.88 -8.45 2.04
C ALA A 28 7.78 -9.44 2.46
N VAL A 29 6.56 -9.30 1.92
CA VAL A 29 5.42 -10.19 2.25
C VAL A 29 5.06 -11.16 1.13
N PHE A 30 5.95 -11.35 0.17
CA PHE A 30 5.65 -12.13 -1.05
C PHE A 30 5.27 -13.58 -0.74
N GLU A 31 5.90 -14.20 0.27
CA GLU A 31 5.59 -15.56 0.70
C GLU A 31 4.15 -15.71 1.22
N HIS A 32 3.68 -14.76 2.04
CA HIS A 32 2.28 -14.71 2.51
C HIS A 32 1.29 -14.39 1.38
N PHE A 33 1.74 -13.75 0.30
CA PHE A 33 0.88 -13.49 -0.85
C PHE A 33 0.61 -14.73 -1.69
N GLN A 34 1.56 -15.67 -1.73
CA GLN A 34 1.43 -16.93 -2.47
C GLN A 34 0.68 -18.01 -1.68
N ASN A 35 0.69 -17.93 -0.35
CA ASN A 35 0.10 -18.92 0.54
C ASN A 35 -1.16 -18.38 1.25
N MET A 36 -1.92 -19.27 1.88
CA MET A 36 -3.05 -18.91 2.75
C MET A 36 -2.77 -19.35 4.18
N ASP A 37 -1.71 -18.79 4.76
CA ASP A 37 -1.20 -19.12 6.10
C ASP A 37 -1.70 -18.15 7.20
N LEU A 38 -2.39 -17.08 6.81
CA LEU A 38 -2.96 -16.09 7.73
C LEU A 38 -4.40 -16.48 8.14
N PRO A 39 -4.85 -16.12 9.37
CA PRO A 39 -6.19 -16.46 9.86
C PRO A 39 -7.34 -15.88 9.04
N ALA A 40 -7.09 -14.78 8.31
CA ALA A 40 -8.04 -14.12 7.44
C ALA A 40 -7.28 -13.38 6.31
N PRO A 41 -7.97 -13.00 5.21
CA PRO A 41 -7.36 -12.20 4.15
C PRO A 41 -6.94 -10.83 4.68
N VAL A 42 -5.65 -10.51 4.59
CA VAL A 42 -5.12 -9.20 4.98
C VAL A 42 -5.07 -8.27 3.78
N ARG A 43 -5.68 -7.09 3.91
CA ARG A 43 -5.62 -6.01 2.92
C ARG A 43 -4.68 -4.91 3.37
N ILE A 44 -3.62 -4.73 2.60
CA ILE A 44 -2.67 -3.63 2.74
C ILE A 44 -2.99 -2.59 1.67
N SER A 45 -3.04 -1.31 2.04
CA SER A 45 -3.16 -0.19 1.10
C SER A 45 -2.15 0.91 1.40
N MET A 46 -1.82 1.69 0.36
CA MET A 46 -0.84 2.77 0.44
C MET A 46 -1.42 4.08 -0.14
N ALA A 47 -1.24 5.20 0.56
CA ALA A 47 -1.52 6.54 0.04
C ALA A 47 -0.30 7.43 0.21
N CYS A 48 0.04 8.19 -0.82
CA CYS A 48 1.19 9.07 -0.82
C CYS A 48 1.00 10.36 -0.01
N CYS A 49 -0.23 10.65 0.41
CA CYS A 49 -0.57 11.78 1.29
C CYS A 49 -1.91 11.54 2.01
N LEU A 50 -2.20 12.41 2.98
CA LEU A 50 -3.44 12.42 3.79
C LEU A 50 -4.75 12.57 3.00
N ASN A 51 -4.71 12.87 1.71
CA ASN A 51 -5.92 12.85 0.87
C ASN A 51 -6.47 11.43 0.69
N MET A 52 -5.67 10.40 1.00
CA MET A 52 -6.09 9.00 1.03
C MET A 52 -6.88 8.57 -0.22
N CYS A 53 -6.33 8.81 -1.41
CA CYS A 53 -6.97 8.54 -2.70
C CYS A 53 -7.10 7.03 -3.01
N GLY A 54 -7.78 6.27 -2.14
CA GLY A 54 -7.89 4.82 -2.20
C GLY A 54 -8.48 4.27 -0.90
N ALA A 55 -7.98 3.12 -0.45
CA ALA A 55 -8.56 2.34 0.64
C ALA A 55 -7.81 2.44 1.97
N VAL A 56 -6.86 3.37 2.12
CA VAL A 56 -6.02 3.50 3.33
C VAL A 56 -6.84 3.69 4.62
N HIS A 57 -7.97 4.40 4.55
CA HIS A 57 -8.86 4.63 5.71
C HIS A 57 -9.67 3.40 6.13
N CYS A 58 -9.68 2.32 5.35
CA CYS A 58 -10.48 1.12 5.58
C CYS A 58 -9.70 -0.18 5.29
N SER A 59 -8.37 -0.13 5.39
CA SER A 59 -7.49 -1.30 5.25
C SER A 59 -7.10 -1.89 6.59
N ASP A 60 -6.81 -3.19 6.61
CA ASP A 60 -6.29 -3.87 7.80
C ASP A 60 -4.93 -3.28 8.20
N ILE A 61 -4.10 -2.97 7.20
CA ILE A 61 -2.82 -2.26 7.36
C ILE A 61 -2.74 -1.13 6.33
N ALA A 62 -2.37 0.05 6.81
CA ALA A 62 -2.36 1.27 6.02
C ALA A 62 -0.98 1.94 6.07
N ILE A 63 -0.41 2.21 4.90
CA ILE A 63 0.82 3.01 4.75
C ILE A 63 0.41 4.40 4.26
N LEU A 64 0.75 5.43 5.03
CA LEU A 64 0.38 6.80 4.75
C LEU A 64 1.62 7.69 4.68
N GLY A 65 1.73 8.44 3.59
CA GLY A 65 2.62 9.60 3.45
C GLY A 65 2.07 10.84 4.15
#